data_AF-A0A099S132-F1
#
_entry.id   AF-A0A099S132-F1
#
_cell.length_a   1.000
_cell.length_b   1.000
_cell.length_c   1.000
_cell.angle_alpha   90.00
_cell.angle_beta   90.00
_cell.angle_gamma   90.00
#
_symmetry.space_group_name_H-M   'P 1'
#
loop_
_entity.id
_entity.type
_entity.pdbx_description
1 polymer ?
#
loop_
_entity_poly.entity_id
_entity_poly.type
_entity_poly.pdbx_seq_one_letter_code
_entity_poly.pdbx_strand_id
1 'polypeptide(L)' 'MTESYVLDKKCPKCFGLGKTANPTHKKLIVVEKKLPGKQDDPPLIVCEECNGTGILLPTEVKELLEYILS' A
#
# COMPACT_ATOMS: atom_id res chain seq x y z
N MET A 1 -22.17 7.85 -18.09
CA MET A 1 -20.86 7.23 -17.80
C MET A 1 -20.15 8.16 -16.84
N THR A 2 -20.40 8.00 -15.54
CA THR A 2 -19.89 8.88 -14.49
C THR A 2 -18.49 8.43 -14.06
N GLU A 3 -17.62 9.41 -13.89
CA GLU A 3 -16.18 9.33 -13.83
C GLU A 3 -15.65 8.55 -12.61
N SER A 4 -15.49 7.24 -12.76
CA SER A 4 -14.71 6.44 -11.79
C SER A 4 -13.24 6.87 -11.71
N TYR A 5 -12.76 7.64 -12.71
CA TYR A 5 -11.40 8.17 -12.80
C TYR A 5 -10.97 9.04 -11.62
N VAL A 6 -11.92 9.67 -10.92
CA VAL A 6 -11.61 10.54 -9.77
C VAL A 6 -11.10 9.70 -8.59
N LEU A 7 -11.55 8.44 -8.47
CA LEU A 7 -11.12 7.51 -7.42
C LEU A 7 -9.89 6.67 -7.82
N ASP A 8 -9.36 6.80 -9.03
CA ASP A 8 -8.25 5.98 -9.53
C ASP A 8 -6.86 6.53 -9.20
N LYS A 9 -6.75 7.51 -8.29
CA LYS A 9 -5.45 7.99 -7.80
C LYS A 9 -4.76 6.89 -6.99
N LYS A 10 -3.99 6.06 -7.69
CA LYS A 10 -3.15 5.01 -7.10
C LYS A 10 -2.19 5.65 -6.09
N CYS A 11 -2.07 5.01 -4.93
CA CYS A 11 -1.10 5.41 -3.93
C CYS A 11 0.32 5.26 -4.50
N PRO A 12 1.13 6.33 -4.54
CA PRO A 12 2.46 6.30 -5.17
C PRO A 12 3.45 5.42 -4.39
N LYS A 13 3.27 5.28 -3.07
CA LYS A 13 4.17 4.49 -2.21
C LYS A 13 4.03 2.98 -2.39
N CYS A 14 2.82 2.49 -2.68
CA CYS A 14 2.57 1.08 -2.96
C CYS A 14 2.19 0.80 -4.42
N PHE A 15 2.20 1.82 -5.28
CA PHE A 15 1.83 1.75 -6.70
C PHE A 15 0.46 1.07 -6.95
N GLY A 16 -0.50 1.27 -6.05
CA GLY A 16 -1.82 0.64 -6.16
C GLY A 16 -1.98 -0.71 -5.46
N LEU A 17 -0.91 -1.27 -4.87
CA LEU A 17 -0.95 -2.62 -4.28
C LEU A 17 -1.57 -2.68 -2.88
N GLY A 18 -1.63 -1.55 -2.17
CA GLY A 18 -2.04 -1.50 -0.76
C GLY A 18 -1.04 -2.10 0.22
N LYS A 19 0.04 -2.72 -0.27
CA LYS A 19 1.08 -3.34 0.55
C LYS A 19 2.47 -2.94 0.06
N THR A 20 3.44 -2.96 0.97
CA THR A 20 4.86 -2.69 0.68
C THR A 20 5.74 -3.73 1.35
N ALA A 21 6.95 -3.95 0.83
CA ALA A 21 7.89 -4.89 1.45
C ALA A 21 8.43 -4.31 2.77
N ASN A 22 8.49 -5.12 3.83
CA ASN A 22 9.09 -4.71 5.10
C ASN A 22 10.61 -4.45 4.95
N PRO A 23 11.10 -3.20 5.14
CA PRO A 23 12.52 -2.88 4.99
C PRO A 23 13.40 -3.54 6.06
N THR A 24 12.87 -3.83 7.24
CA THR A 24 13.59 -4.51 8.32
C THR A 24 13.90 -5.96 7.95
N HIS A 25 13.01 -6.64 7.23
CA HIS A 25 13.26 -7.98 6.69
C HIS A 25 14.27 -7.98 5.53
N LYS A 26 14.29 -6.93 4.69
CA LYS A 26 15.31 -6.81 3.63
C LYS A 26 16.74 -6.77 4.19
N LYS A 27 16.93 -6.25 5.41
CA LYS A 27 18.25 -6.17 6.06
C LYS A 27 18.76 -7.52 6.55
N LEU A 28 17.87 -8.44 6.94
CA LEU A 28 18.23 -9.79 7.40
C LEU A 28 18.82 -10.64 6.26
N ILE A 29 18.26 -10.54 5.05
CA ILE A 29 18.71 -11.28 3.86
C ILE A 29 20.14 -10.91 3.43
N VAL A 30 20.59 -9.69 3.73
CA VAL A 30 21.96 -9.25 3.41
C VAL A 30 23.00 -9.81 4.39
N VAL A 31 22.58 -10.14 5.62
CA VAL A 31 23.46 -10.70 6.67
C VAL A 31 23.48 -12.24 6.63
N GLU A 32 22.38 -12.88 6.24
CA GLU A 32 22.28 -14.34 6.14
C GLU A 32 22.64 -14.84 4.73
N LYS A 33 23.93 -15.09 4.50
CA LYS A 33 24.36 -15.93 3.38
C LYS A 33 23.75 -17.35 3.52
N LYS A 34 22.88 -17.68 2.57
CA LYS A 34 22.50 -19.03 2.09
C LYS A 34 21.85 -20.00 3.10
N LEU A 35 20.56 -20.27 2.89
CA LEU A 35 20.01 -21.62 2.97
C LEU A 35 19.15 -21.88 1.70
N PRO A 36 19.44 -22.90 0.88
CA PRO A 36 18.65 -23.19 -0.30
C PRO A 36 17.40 -23.95 0.13
N GLY A 37 16.21 -23.35 0.00
CA GLY A 37 14.97 -24.13 0.18
C GLY A 37 13.71 -23.38 0.55
N LYS A 38 13.76 -22.11 0.95
CA LYS A 38 12.55 -21.30 1.14
C LYS A 38 12.66 -19.97 0.42
N GLN A 39 11.86 -19.80 -0.63
CA GLN A 39 11.43 -18.46 -1.02
C GLN A 39 10.43 -18.01 0.05
N ASP A 40 10.94 -17.57 1.20
CA ASP A 40 10.13 -16.78 2.13
C ASP A 40 10.05 -15.39 1.49
N ASP A 41 9.03 -15.19 0.64
CA ASP A 41 8.71 -13.85 0.13
C ASP A 41 8.68 -12.88 1.31
N PRO A 42 9.32 -11.69 1.21
CA PRO A 42 9.39 -10.77 2.33
C PRO A 42 7.97 -10.49 2.85
N PRO A 43 7.73 -10.53 4.17
CA PRO A 43 6.40 -10.24 4.70
C PRO A 43 5.98 -8.85 4.21
N LEU A 44 4.90 -8.84 3.43
CA LEU A 44 4.29 -7.63 2.90
C LEU A 44 3.54 -6.95 4.04
N ILE A 45 3.90 -5.71 4.33
CA ILE A 45 3.23 -4.87 5.32
C ILE A 45 2.19 -3.99 4.65
N VAL A 46 1.13 -3.65 5.40
CA VAL A 46 0.09 -2.73 4.92
C VAL A 46 0.73 -1.37 4.62
N CYS A 47 0.39 -0.79 3.47
CA CYS A 47 0.82 0.55 3.14
C CYS A 47 0.05 1.55 4.01
N GLU A 48 0.73 2.14 4.98
CA GLU A 48 0.15 3.12 5.92
C GLU A 48 -0.39 4.37 5.22
N GLU A 49 0.18 4.75 4.08
CA GLU A 49 -0.23 5.98 3.39
C GLU A 49 -1.64 5.88 2.79
N CYS A 50 -2.01 4.68 2.31
CA CYS A 50 -3.34 4.40 1.79
C CYS A 50 -4.14 3.47 2.69
N ASN A 51 -3.65 3.17 3.90
CA ASN A 51 -4.26 2.21 4.82
C ASN A 51 -4.67 0.88 4.16
N GLY A 52 -3.85 0.37 3.24
CA GLY A 52 -4.12 -0.92 2.58
C GLY A 52 -5.03 -0.89 1.35
N THR A 53 -5.66 0.23 1.02
CA THR A 53 -6.62 0.29 -0.12
C THR A 53 -5.93 0.31 -1.48
N GLY A 54 -4.66 0.73 -1.53
CA GLY A 54 -3.94 1.00 -2.78
C GLY A 54 -4.32 2.33 -3.44
N ILE A 55 -5.29 3.06 -2.90
CA ILE A 55 -5.84 4.27 -3.50
C ILE A 55 -5.78 5.41 -2.49
N LEU A 56 -5.44 6.60 -2.96
CA LEU A 56 -5.61 7.82 -2.19
C LEU A 56 -6.90 8.50 -2.60
N LEU A 57 -7.80 8.68 -1.64
CA LEU A 57 -9.02 9.46 -1.85
C LEU A 57 -8.65 10.92 -2.14
N PRO A 58 -9.18 11.52 -3.22
CA PRO A 58 -9.09 12.96 -3.46
C PRO A 58 -9.68 13.75 -2.31
N THR A 59 -9.19 14.98 -2.11
CA THR A 59 -9.62 15.87 -1.03
C THR A 59 -11.13 16.09 -1.05
N GLU A 60 -11.71 16.31 -2.22
CA GLU A 60 -13.13 16.58 -2.41
C GLU A 60 -13.99 15.37 -1.94
N VAL A 61 -13.50 14.15 -2.19
CA VAL A 61 -14.19 12.92 -1.76
C VAL A 61 -14.04 12.72 -0.25
N LYS A 62 -12.89 13.07 0.33
CA LYS A 62 -12.68 13.02 1.78
C LYS A 62 -13.62 13.99 2.50
N GLU A 63 -13.71 15.23 2.05
CA GLU A 63 -14.61 16.24 2.61
C GLU A 63 -16.08 15.79 2.54
N LEU A 64 -16.48 15.18 1.42
CA LEU A 64 -17.84 14.63 1.28
C LEU A 64 -18.10 13.47 2.24
N LEU A 65 -17.13 12.56 2.40
CA LEU A 65 -17.22 11.46 3.35
C LEU A 65 -17.31 11.97 4.79
N GLU A 66 -16.50 12.96 5.16
CA GLU A 66 -16.54 13.59 6.47
C GLU A 66 -17.90 14.25 6.73
N TYR A 67 -18.49 14.92 5.74
CA TYR A 67 -19.84 15.47 5.84
C TYR A 67 -20.92 14.39 6.06
N ILE A 68 -20.85 13.28 5.34
CA ILE A 68 -21.85 12.19 5.43
C ILE A 68 -21.74 11.44 6.76
N LEU A 69 -20.53 11.31 7.31
CA LEU A 69 -20.26 10.55 8.52
C LEU A 69 -20.38 11.38 9.82
N SER A 70 -20.63 12.68 9.70
CA SER A 70 -20.84 13.60 10.83
C SER A 70 -22.27 13.62 11.31
#